data_AF-A0A7R9BT01-F1
#
_entry.id   AF-A0A7R9BT01-F1
#
_cell.length_a   1.000
_cell.length_b   1.000
_cell.length_c   1.000
_cell.angle_alpha   90.00
_cell.angle_beta   90.00
_cell.angle_gamma   90.00
#
_symmetry.space_group_name_H-M   'P 1'
#
loop_
_entity.id
_entity.type
_entity.pdbx_description
1 polymer ?
#
loop_
_entity_poly.entity_id
_entity_poly.type
_entity_poly.pdbx_seq_one_letter_code
_entity_poly.pdbx_strand_id
1 'polypeptide(L)'
;MFLMNRFFDGLFFTYGLDVIMFAEWDQEDRLDPMIYVFPRMTKCSFRMFGRSGEVEQHDSLCILPLNIVNEKIYIFLWFWFLMLGLLSFGVVVYRLVIILSPRMRAYLLSLRFRLINREVVHTLVRKSKMGDWFLFYMLGQNIDTLIFRDIMHDLAKRIGHPSSGSKEYGEP
;
A
#
# COMPACT_ATOMS: atom_id res chain seq x y z
N MET A 1 -1.55 -2.86 -9.79
CA MET A 1 -2.50 -3.96 -10.03
C MET A 1 -3.46 -3.62 -11.20
N PHE A 2 -4.44 -2.73 -11.08
CA PHE A 2 -5.42 -2.47 -12.16
C PHE A 2 -4.82 -1.95 -13.48
N LEU A 3 -3.93 -0.94 -13.44
CA LEU A 3 -3.29 -0.41 -14.65
C LEU A 3 -2.46 -1.48 -15.37
N MET A 4 -1.73 -2.31 -14.61
CA MET A 4 -0.99 -3.43 -15.17
C MET A 4 -1.91 -4.46 -15.80
N ASN A 5 -3.03 -4.77 -15.14
CA ASN A 5 -4.04 -5.65 -15.70
C ASN A 5 -4.61 -5.12 -17.02
N ARG A 6 -4.83 -3.81 -17.13
CA ARG A 6 -5.28 -3.18 -18.37
C ARG A 6 -4.22 -3.18 -19.48
N PHE A 7 -2.94 -3.12 -19.10
CA PHE A 7 -1.81 -3.20 -20.04
C PHE A 7 -1.62 -4.62 -20.60
N PHE A 8 -1.86 -5.65 -19.79
CA PHE A 8 -1.77 -7.06 -20.18
C PHE A 8 -3.11 -7.67 -20.60
N ASP A 9 -4.04 -6.86 -21.11
CA ASP A 9 -5.36 -7.30 -21.59
C ASP A 9 -6.13 -8.23 -20.63
N GLY A 10 -6.01 -7.99 -19.33
CA GLY A 10 -6.72 -8.74 -18.29
C GLY A 10 -5.96 -9.91 -17.67
N LEU A 11 -4.75 -10.20 -18.15
CA LEU A 11 -3.97 -11.38 -17.75
C LEU A 11 -3.06 -11.13 -16.53
N PHE A 12 -2.88 -9.88 -16.10
CA PHE A 12 -1.95 -9.58 -15.01
C PHE A 12 -2.41 -10.12 -13.65
N PHE A 13 -3.72 -10.22 -13.40
CA PHE A 13 -4.19 -10.72 -12.12
C PHE A 13 -3.86 -12.19 -11.89
N THR A 14 -3.98 -13.05 -12.91
CA THR A 14 -3.67 -14.47 -12.82
C THR A 14 -2.19 -14.78 -13.02
N TYR A 15 -1.44 -13.84 -13.59
CA TYR A 15 -0.02 -13.99 -13.95
C TYR A 15 0.85 -14.70 -12.90
N GLY A 16 0.82 -14.27 -11.63
CA GLY A 16 1.62 -14.91 -10.59
C GLY A 16 1.15 -16.32 -10.20
N LEU A 17 -0.15 -16.59 -10.28
CA LEU A 17 -0.71 -17.93 -10.03
C LEU A 17 -0.34 -18.90 -11.15
N ASP A 18 -0.41 -18.44 -12.39
CA ASP A 18 -0.04 -19.21 -13.58
C ASP A 18 1.45 -19.58 -13.51
N VAL A 19 2.31 -18.64 -13.13
CA VAL A 19 3.75 -18.90 -12.95
C VAL A 19 4.04 -19.97 -11.88
N ILE A 20 3.32 -19.97 -10.75
CA ILE A 20 3.47 -20.98 -9.69
C ILE A 20 2.97 -22.34 -10.17
N MET A 21 1.78 -22.37 -10.79
CA MET A 21 1.14 -23.61 -11.26
C MET A 21 1.97 -24.32 -12.32
N PHE A 22 2.58 -23.55 -13.21
CA PHE A 22 3.38 -24.09 -14.29
C PHE A 22 4.87 -24.11 -13.97
N ALA A 23 5.33 -23.74 -12.77
CA ALA A 23 6.77 -23.61 -12.43
C ALA A 23 7.62 -24.86 -12.77
N GLU A 24 7.02 -26.06 -12.76
CA GLU A 24 7.67 -27.35 -13.01
C GLU A 24 7.66 -27.82 -14.48
N TRP A 25 6.88 -27.21 -15.37
CA TRP A 25 6.70 -27.73 -16.74
C TRP A 25 7.71 -27.12 -17.72
N ASP A 26 8.29 -27.93 -18.61
CA ASP A 26 9.26 -27.42 -19.59
C ASP A 26 8.61 -26.45 -20.59
N GLN A 27 9.32 -25.38 -20.96
CA GLN A 27 8.74 -24.21 -21.63
C GLN A 27 8.41 -24.42 -23.12
N GLU A 28 8.93 -25.48 -23.74
CA GLU A 28 8.64 -25.84 -25.14
C GLU A 28 7.25 -26.46 -25.32
N ASP A 29 6.68 -27.08 -24.27
CA ASP A 29 5.37 -27.75 -24.31
C ASP A 29 4.22 -26.88 -23.76
N ARG A 30 4.53 -25.63 -23.37
CA ARG A 30 3.56 -24.73 -22.74
C ARG A 30 2.76 -23.95 -23.78
N LEU A 31 1.50 -24.33 -24.00
CA LEU A 31 0.52 -23.53 -24.77
C LEU A 31 -0.19 -22.49 -23.89
N ASP A 32 0.53 -21.84 -22.98
CA ASP A 32 -0.08 -20.88 -22.05
C ASP A 32 -0.18 -19.46 -22.65
N PRO A 33 -1.15 -18.64 -22.19
CA PRO A 33 -1.30 -17.24 -22.60
C PRO A 33 -0.04 -16.39 -22.34
N MET A 34 0.91 -16.88 -21.54
CA MET A 34 2.13 -16.18 -21.17
C MET A 34 3.10 -16.09 -22.35
N ILE A 35 3.17 -17.12 -23.21
CA ILE A 35 3.93 -17.07 -24.48
C ILE A 35 3.34 -16.03 -25.43
N TYR A 36 2.01 -15.86 -25.43
CA TYR A 36 1.33 -14.87 -26.26
C TYR A 36 1.66 -13.43 -25.84
N VAL A 37 1.78 -13.16 -24.53
CA VAL A 37 2.08 -11.82 -24.00
C VAL A 37 3.56 -11.45 -24.13
N PHE A 38 4.48 -12.41 -23.94
CA PHE A 38 5.93 -12.16 -23.98
C PHE A 38 6.69 -13.21 -24.82
N PRO A 39 6.60 -13.19 -26.15
CA PRO A 39 7.33 -14.13 -26.99
C PRO A 39 8.83 -13.89 -26.87
N ARG A 40 9.58 -14.92 -26.47
CA ARG A 40 11.04 -14.87 -26.37
C ARG A 40 11.73 -15.22 -27.70
N MET A 41 11.01 -15.86 -28.61
CA MET A 41 11.45 -16.20 -29.96
C MET A 41 10.39 -15.79 -30.99
N THR A 42 10.83 -15.35 -32.16
CA THR A 42 9.94 -14.95 -33.28
C THR A 42 10.53 -15.39 -34.62
N LYS A 43 9.67 -15.57 -35.62
CA LYS A 43 10.08 -15.86 -37.00
C LYS A 43 10.47 -14.55 -37.69
N CYS A 44 11.72 -14.43 -38.12
CA CYS A 44 12.21 -13.34 -38.94
C CYS A 44 12.30 -13.80 -40.40
N SER A 45 11.62 -13.10 -41.30
CA SER A 45 11.68 -13.38 -42.74
C SER A 45 12.59 -12.35 -43.42
N PHE A 46 13.73 -12.81 -43.93
CA PHE A 46 14.68 -11.99 -44.68
C PHE A 46 14.41 -12.18 -46.17
N ARG A 47 14.18 -11.07 -46.89
CA ARG A 47 13.99 -11.07 -48.34
C ARG A 47 15.29 -10.65 -49.00
N MET A 48 15.93 -11.56 -49.72
CA MET A 48 17.18 -11.32 -50.43
C MET A 48 16.97 -11.49 -51.93
N PHE A 49 17.76 -10.80 -52.76
CA PHE A 49 17.73 -10.98 -54.21
C PHE A 49 18.83 -11.96 -54.62
N GLY A 50 18.44 -13.06 -55.27
CA GLY A 50 19.35 -14.08 -55.79
C GLY A 50 20.16 -13.58 -57.00
N ARG A 51 21.14 -14.39 -57.45
CA ARG A 51 21.98 -14.07 -58.62
C ARG A 51 21.19 -13.90 -59.93
N SER A 52 19.96 -14.41 -59.99
CA SER A 52 19.02 -14.27 -61.12
C SER A 52 18.11 -13.04 -61.02
N GLY A 53 18.15 -12.28 -59.92
CA GLY A 53 17.22 -11.18 -59.65
C GLY A 53 15.89 -11.61 -59.01
N GLU A 54 15.69 -12.90 -58.74
CA GLU A 54 14.51 -13.42 -58.07
C GLU A 54 14.56 -13.18 -56.54
N VAL A 55 13.39 -12.94 -55.93
CA VAL A 55 13.28 -12.70 -54.48
C VAL A 55 13.25 -14.05 -53.75
N GLU A 56 14.35 -14.38 -53.09
CA GLU A 56 14.45 -15.54 -52.20
C GLU A 56 14.09 -15.14 -50.77
N GLN A 57 13.17 -15.88 -50.14
CA GLN A 57 12.80 -15.68 -48.74
C GLN A 57 13.54 -16.67 -47.84
N HIS A 58 14.32 -16.14 -46.89
CA HIS A 58 14.97 -16.93 -45.86
C HIS A 58 14.31 -16.68 -44.51
N ASP A 59 13.74 -17.73 -43.95
CA ASP A 59 13.12 -17.71 -42.64
C ASP A 59 14.11 -18.17 -41.57
N SER A 60 14.31 -17.36 -40.54
CA SER A 60 15.13 -17.72 -39.37
C SER A 60 14.39 -17.45 -38.06
N LEU A 61 14.86 -18.09 -36.99
CA LEU A 61 14.38 -17.82 -35.64
C LEU A 61 15.21 -16.69 -35.01
N CYS A 62 14.54 -15.70 -34.44
CA CYS A 62 15.13 -14.57 -33.73
C CYS A 62 14.77 -14.63 -32.26
N ILE A 63 15.72 -14.30 -31.38
CA ILE A 63 15.49 -14.21 -29.93
C ILE A 63 15.17 -12.75 -29.57
N LEU A 64 14.26 -12.53 -28.62
CA LEU A 64 13.91 -11.24 -28.05
C LEU A 64 14.39 -11.16 -26.58
N PRO A 65 15.64 -10.72 -26.32
CA PRO A 65 16.20 -10.68 -24.96
C PRO A 65 15.40 -9.78 -24.01
N LEU A 66 14.78 -8.73 -24.53
CA LEU A 66 13.98 -7.79 -23.75
C LEU A 66 12.76 -8.46 -23.09
N ASN A 67 12.13 -9.41 -23.78
CA ASN A 67 10.95 -10.12 -23.26
C ASN A 67 11.31 -11.09 -22.14
N ILE A 68 12.52 -11.67 -22.17
CA ILE A 68 13.05 -12.50 -21.09
C ILE A 68 13.21 -11.68 -19.81
N VAL A 69 13.77 -10.47 -19.93
CA VAL A 69 13.96 -9.57 -18.79
C VAL A 69 12.61 -9.10 -18.24
N ASN A 70 11.71 -8.68 -19.13
CA ASN A 70 10.36 -8.23 -18.77
C ASN A 70 9.61 -9.28 -17.97
N GLU A 71 9.62 -10.53 -18.44
CA GLU A 71 8.98 -11.64 -17.73
C GLU A 71 9.44 -11.74 -16.26
N LYS A 72 10.76 -11.71 -16.00
CA LYS A 72 11.26 -11.82 -14.63
C LYS A 72 10.88 -10.62 -13.76
N ILE A 73 10.91 -9.41 -14.33
CA ILE A 73 10.50 -8.19 -13.63
C ILE A 73 9.01 -8.23 -13.29
N TYR A 74 8.15 -8.64 -14.22
CA TYR A 74 6.71 -8.66 -14.00
C TYR A 74 6.28 -9.72 -12.98
N ILE A 75 7.00 -10.84 -12.90
CA ILE A 75 6.79 -11.84 -11.83
C ILE A 75 7.08 -11.20 -10.47
N PHE A 76 8.24 -10.55 -10.34
CA PHE A 76 8.63 -9.86 -9.11
C PHE A 76 7.61 -8.77 -8.73
N LEU A 77 7.19 -7.94 -9.68
CA LEU A 77 6.23 -6.87 -9.47
C LEU A 77 4.86 -7.39 -9.02
N TRP A 78 4.42 -8.56 -9.51
CA TRP A 78 3.14 -9.15 -9.10
C TRP A 78 3.12 -9.47 -7.61
N PHE A 79 4.14 -10.19 -7.11
CA PHE A 79 4.26 -10.51 -5.67
C PHE A 79 4.44 -9.25 -4.83
N TRP A 80 5.23 -8.30 -5.32
CA TRP A 80 5.44 -7.02 -4.68
C TRP A 80 4.14 -6.23 -4.50
N PHE A 81 3.33 -6.13 -5.54
CA PHE A 81 2.04 -5.44 -5.47
C PHE A 81 1.02 -6.17 -4.61
N LEU A 82 1.03 -7.51 -4.56
CA LEU A 82 0.19 -8.27 -3.65
C LEU A 82 0.53 -7.97 -2.18
N MET A 83 1.83 -7.98 -1.85
CA MET A 83 2.34 -7.61 -0.52
C MET A 83 1.97 -6.18 -0.14
N LEU A 84 2.26 -5.20 -1.01
CA LEU A 84 1.87 -3.81 -0.77
C LEU A 84 0.35 -3.65 -0.64
N GLY A 85 -0.43 -4.39 -1.43
CA GLY A 85 -1.89 -4.39 -1.35
C GLY A 85 -2.37 -4.88 0.01
N LEU A 86 -1.83 -6.01 0.50
CA LEU A 86 -2.18 -6.58 1.80
C LEU A 86 -1.81 -5.64 2.95
N LEU A 87 -0.60 -5.07 2.94
CA LEU A 87 -0.16 -4.11 3.96
C LEU A 87 -1.05 -2.86 3.97
N SER A 88 -1.34 -2.31 2.78
CA SER A 88 -2.19 -1.14 2.63
C SER A 88 -3.63 -1.42 3.10
N PHE A 89 -4.17 -2.58 2.73
CA PHE A 89 -5.48 -3.03 3.20
C PHE A 89 -5.51 -3.16 4.72
N GLY A 90 -4.47 -3.75 5.31
CA GLY A 90 -4.31 -3.84 6.77
C GLY A 90 -4.33 -2.47 7.45
N VAL A 91 -3.62 -1.48 6.89
CA VAL A 91 -3.64 -0.10 7.39
C VAL A 91 -5.03 0.53 7.28
N VAL A 92 -5.72 0.34 6.15
CA VAL A 92 -7.09 0.85 5.95
C VAL A 92 -8.04 0.22 6.96
N VAL A 93 -8.01 -1.11 7.14
CA VAL A 93 -8.83 -1.82 8.13
C VAL A 93 -8.53 -1.31 9.54
N TYR A 94 -7.25 -1.19 9.90
CA TYR A 94 -6.85 -0.63 11.19
C TYR A 94 -7.39 0.80 11.41
N ARG A 95 -7.32 1.67 10.39
CA ARG A 95 -7.90 3.01 10.44
C ARG A 95 -9.43 2.98 10.56
N LEU A 96 -10.10 2.10 9.82
CA LEU A 96 -11.56 1.93 9.90
C LEU A 96 -12.00 1.47 11.29
N VAL A 97 -11.30 0.51 11.90
CA VAL A 97 -11.57 0.05 13.28
C VAL A 97 -11.43 1.20 14.27
N ILE A 98 -10.43 2.06 14.12
CA ILE A 98 -10.24 3.26 14.96
C ILE A 98 -11.39 4.27 14.77
N ILE A 99 -11.87 4.45 13.54
CA ILE A 99 -12.98 5.36 13.22
C ILE A 99 -14.30 4.82 13.79
N LEU A 100 -14.53 3.50 13.75
CA LEU A 100 -15.77 2.92 14.25
C LEU A 100 -15.78 2.76 15.77
N SER A 101 -14.62 2.55 16.41
CA SER A 101 -14.53 2.20 17.83
C SER A 101 -13.86 3.30 18.67
N PRO A 102 -14.62 4.08 19.47
CA PRO A 102 -14.06 5.03 20.43
C PRO A 102 -13.24 4.35 21.54
N ARG A 103 -13.52 3.06 21.84
CA ARG A 103 -12.72 2.28 22.80
C ARG A 103 -11.31 2.02 22.27
N MET A 104 -11.19 1.73 20.97
CA MET A 104 -9.89 1.53 20.32
C MET A 104 -9.06 2.81 20.28
N ARG A 105 -9.71 3.97 20.08
CA ARG A 105 -9.06 5.29 20.19
C ARG A 105 -8.42 5.53 21.56
N ALA A 106 -9.15 5.26 22.63
CA ALA A 106 -8.64 5.38 23.99
C ALA A 106 -7.52 4.37 24.27
N TYR A 107 -7.73 3.10 23.88
CA TYR A 107 -6.73 2.06 24.06
C TYR A 107 -5.41 2.39 23.35
N LEU A 108 -5.46 2.86 22.09
CA LEU A 108 -4.28 3.21 21.31
C LEU A 108 -3.49 4.36 21.94
N LEU A 109 -4.20 5.41 22.37
CA LEU A 109 -3.58 6.58 22.99
C LEU A 109 -2.92 6.20 24.33
N SER A 110 -3.59 5.37 25.13
CA SER A 110 -3.02 4.85 26.38
C SER A 110 -1.88 3.85 26.18
N LEU A 111 -1.86 3.09 25.09
CA LEU A 111 -0.78 2.15 24.79
C LEU A 111 0.50 2.90 24.43
N ARG A 112 0.38 3.97 23.62
CA ARG A 112 1.50 4.80 23.19
C ARG A 112 2.00 5.72 24.31
N PHE A 113 1.09 6.39 25.01
CA PHE A 113 1.42 7.35 26.06
C PHE A 113 1.12 6.76 27.44
N ARG A 114 1.95 5.79 27.85
CA ARG A 114 1.81 5.10 29.14
C ARG A 114 1.96 6.03 30.36
N LEU A 115 2.59 7.19 30.18
CA LEU A 115 2.79 8.19 31.26
C LEU A 115 1.52 8.97 31.60
N ILE A 116 0.47 8.90 30.76
CA ILE A 116 -0.78 9.62 30.98
C ILE A 116 -1.78 8.70 31.67
N ASN A 117 -2.45 9.20 32.71
CA ASN A 117 -3.49 8.47 33.41
C ASN A 117 -4.62 8.04 32.46
N ARG A 118 -5.03 6.77 32.56
CA ARG A 118 -6.07 6.17 31.69
C ARG A 118 -7.41 6.91 31.80
N GLU A 119 -7.73 7.46 32.97
CA GLU A 119 -8.94 8.25 33.22
C GLU A 119 -8.96 9.58 32.44
N VAL A 120 -7.81 10.26 32.37
CA VAL A 120 -7.62 11.51 31.62
C VAL A 120 -7.81 11.24 30.13
N VAL A 121 -7.18 10.19 29.61
CA VAL A 121 -7.34 9.75 28.22
C VAL A 121 -8.79 9.41 27.90
N HIS A 122 -9.46 8.64 28.75
CA HIS A 122 -10.85 8.26 28.52
C HIS A 122 -11.81 9.46 28.54
N THR A 123 -11.59 10.41 29.46
CA THR A 123 -12.37 11.65 29.56
C THR A 123 -12.20 12.50 28.30
N LEU A 124 -10.95 12.66 27.82
CA LEU A 124 -10.64 13.43 26.64
C LEU A 124 -11.21 12.78 25.37
N VAL A 125 -11.02 11.47 25.18
CA VAL A 125 -11.56 10.73 24.03
C VAL A 125 -13.09 10.76 23.99
N ARG A 126 -13.75 10.71 25.15
CA ARG A 126 -15.22 10.78 25.25
C ARG A 126 -15.77 12.16 24.88
N LYS A 127 -15.03 13.23 25.18
CA LYS A 127 -15.45 14.62 24.93
C LYS A 127 -14.97 15.17 23.57
N SER A 128 -13.97 14.55 22.96
CA SER A 128 -13.32 15.04 21.73
C SER A 128 -13.85 14.38 20.46
N LYS A 129 -13.95 15.16 19.38
CA LYS A 129 -14.34 14.66 18.06
C LYS A 129 -13.20 13.83 17.44
N MET A 130 -13.47 13.17 16.31
CA MET A 130 -12.46 12.38 15.59
C MET A 130 -11.24 13.22 15.19
N GLY A 131 -11.47 14.43 14.68
CA GLY A 131 -10.40 15.35 14.28
C GLY A 131 -9.48 15.72 15.44
N ASP A 132 -10.05 16.07 16.59
CA ASP A 132 -9.28 16.41 17.80
C ASP A 132 -8.43 15.24 18.29
N TRP A 133 -8.96 14.02 18.26
CA TRP A 133 -8.16 12.84 18.62
C TRP A 133 -7.02 12.58 17.64
N PHE A 134 -7.26 12.77 16.34
CA PHE A 134 -6.20 12.67 15.35
C PHE A 134 -5.13 13.75 15.57
N LEU A 135 -5.54 14.98 15.92
CA LEU A 135 -4.64 16.05 16.32
C LEU A 135 -3.81 15.66 17.54
N PHE A 136 -4.42 15.15 18.61
CA PHE A 136 -3.69 14.69 19.79
C PHE A 136 -2.73 13.55 19.47
N TYR A 137 -3.14 12.64 18.59
CA TYR A 137 -2.29 11.55 18.13
C TYR A 137 -1.06 12.07 17.36
N MET A 138 -1.25 13.01 16.43
CA MET A 138 -0.17 13.65 15.67
C MET A 138 0.73 14.49 16.58
N LEU A 139 0.15 15.24 17.52
CA LEU A 139 0.88 16.07 18.46
C LEU A 139 1.83 15.23 19.32
N GLY A 140 1.33 14.12 19.88
CA GLY A 140 2.16 13.23 20.67
C GLY A 140 3.19 12.41 19.86
N GLN A 141 3.11 12.40 18.53
CA GLN A 141 4.18 11.84 17.68
C GLN A 141 5.32 12.84 17.45
N ASN A 142 5.05 14.14 17.55
CA ASN A 142 5.99 15.21 17.24
C ASN A 142 6.53 15.96 18.47
N ILE A 143 5.91 15.78 19.64
CA ILE A 143 6.32 16.41 20.91
C ILE A 143 6.88 15.37 21.87
N ASP A 144 7.83 15.78 22.73
CA ASP A 144 8.33 14.95 23.82
C ASP A 144 7.22 14.42 24.73
N THR A 145 7.36 13.17 25.18
CA THR A 145 6.32 12.47 25.93
C THR A 145 5.97 13.11 27.28
N LEU A 146 6.92 13.81 27.92
CA LEU A 146 6.68 14.51 29.19
C LEU A 146 5.87 15.79 28.97
N ILE A 147 6.27 16.59 27.97
CA ILE A 147 5.56 17.83 27.60
C ILE A 147 4.14 17.48 27.15
N PHE A 148 3.99 16.45 26.32
CA PHE A 148 2.68 16.00 25.85
C PHE A 148 1.78 15.54 27.01
N ARG A 149 2.33 14.87 28.03
CA ARG A 149 1.57 14.50 29.24
C ARG A 149 1.03 15.74 29.95
N ASP A 150 1.86 16.74 30.17
CA ASP A 150 1.48 17.94 30.92
C ASP A 150 0.41 18.74 30.15
N ILE A 151 0.54 18.86 28.82
CA ILE A 151 -0.49 19.47 27.95
C ILE A 151 -1.82 18.72 28.06
N MET A 152 -1.81 17.39 28.00
CA MET A 152 -3.02 16.57 28.04
C MET A 152 -3.72 16.64 29.40
N HIS A 153 -2.96 16.76 30.49
CA HIS A 153 -3.51 16.97 31.84
C HIS A 153 -4.14 18.36 32.00
N ASP A 154 -3.48 19.43 31.54
CA ASP A 154 -4.05 20.79 31.60
C ASP A 154 -5.31 20.90 30.74
N LEU A 155 -5.28 20.31 29.55
CA LEU A 155 -6.43 20.28 28.66
C LEU A 155 -7.62 19.53 29.27
N ALA A 156 -7.38 18.37 29.90
CA ALA A 156 -8.44 17.62 30.57
C ALA A 156 -9.03 18.39 31.76
N LYS A 157 -8.22 19.15 32.50
CA LYS A 157 -8.69 20.00 33.59
C LYS A 157 -9.61 21.12 33.08
N ARG A 158 -9.25 21.77 31.96
CA ARG A 158 -10.05 22.82 31.32
C ARG A 158 -11.36 22.29 30.72
N ILE A 159 -11.36 21.07 30.18
CA ILE A 159 -12.56 20.45 29.59
C ILE A 159 -13.47 19.85 30.70
N GLY A 160 -12.89 19.40 31.81
CA GLY A 160 -13.60 18.83 32.95
C GLY A 160 -14.31 19.87 33.82
N HIS A 161 -13.78 21.08 33.92
CA HIS A 161 -14.45 22.23 34.52
C HIS A 161 -15.12 23.07 33.41
N PRO A 162 -16.44 22.92 33.14
CA PRO A 162 -17.14 23.95 32.40
C PRO A 162 -16.98 25.25 33.20
N SER A 163 -16.40 26.28 32.58
CA SER A 163 -16.13 27.57 33.19
C SER A 163 -17.34 28.12 33.95
N SER A 164 -17.32 28.03 35.27
CA SER A 164 -18.03 28.98 36.11
C SER A 164 -17.15 30.22 36.20
N GLY A 165 -17.46 31.21 35.34
CA GLY A 165 -17.08 32.61 35.53
C GLY A 165 -15.60 32.94 35.53
N SER A 166 -15.11 33.44 34.40
CA SER A 166 -14.06 34.47 34.40
C SER A 166 -14.58 35.69 35.16
N LYS A 167 -14.46 35.69 36.50
CA LYS A 167 -14.46 36.93 37.28
C LYS A 167 -13.09 37.56 37.15
N GLU A 168 -13.02 38.57 36.30
CA GLU A 168 -12.52 39.90 36.64
C GLU A 168 -11.43 39.94 37.72
N TYR A 169 -10.16 40.01 37.29
CA TYR A 169 -9.12 40.64 38.10
C TYR A 169 -9.03 42.09 37.62
N GLY A 170 -9.83 42.95 38.24
CA GLY A 170 -9.53 44.37 38.36
C GLY A 170 -8.57 44.52 39.54
N GLU A 171 -7.34 44.93 39.25
CA GLU A 171 -6.33 45.28 40.25
C GLU A 171 -6.57 46.72 40.73
N PRO A 172 -6.44 47.01 42.05
CA PRO A 172 -6.56 48.37 42.59
C PRO A 172 -5.39 49.27 42.24
#